data_AF-A0A8H3MKJ4-F1
#
_entry.id   AF-A0A8H3MKJ4-F1
#
_cell.length_a   1.000
_cell.length_b   1.000
_cell.length_c   1.000
_cell.angle_alpha   90.00
_cell.angle_beta   90.00
_cell.angle_gamma   90.00
#
_symmetry.space_group_name_H-M   'P 1'
#
loop_
_entity.id
_entity.type
_entity.pdbx_description
1 polymer ?
#
loop_
_entity_poly.entity_id
_entity_poly.type
_entity_poly.pdbx_seq_one_letter_code
_entity_poly.pdbx_strand_id
1 'polypeptide(L)'
;MNLYVYNLDEYSNDTRQGNEYAPIWPFRLTVAGSSDSGKTTMLINLLMGNAKAKEDGTRYILCDEIVLIGRYLDEPKWQIVKDFFDNDESVAFEVISYHQMLDIEDFDPKIATVVIFKDLMDVPKNIQEKITGYFTHGRHRNISAIYVVQRFYTIPKAIRENINYISLHGGHGSLNDTKRIIR
;
A
#
# COMPACT_ATOMS: atom_id res chain seq x y z
N MET A 1 27.20 -20.58 29.62
CA MET A 1 25.73 -20.53 29.57
C MET A 1 25.38 -19.47 28.54
N ASN A 2 24.84 -19.86 27.40
CA ASN A 2 24.49 -18.90 26.35
C ASN A 2 23.14 -18.27 26.72
N LEU A 3 23.14 -16.95 26.92
CA LEU A 3 21.92 -16.15 27.07
C LEU A 3 21.37 -15.89 25.67
N TYR A 4 20.22 -16.48 25.36
CA TYR A 4 19.45 -16.14 24.17
C TYR A 4 18.53 -14.97 24.52
N VAL A 5 18.77 -13.83 23.87
CA VAL A 5 17.85 -12.69 23.91
C VAL A 5 16.88 -12.88 22.75
N TYR A 6 15.64 -13.25 23.06
CA TYR A 6 14.57 -13.33 22.07
C TYR A 6 14.08 -11.93 21.76
N ASN A 7 13.98 -11.59 20.48
CA ASN A 7 13.25 -10.41 20.07
C ASN A 7 11.75 -10.70 20.25
N LEU A 8 11.15 -10.21 21.33
CA LEU A 8 9.70 -10.37 21.57
C LEU A 8 8.86 -9.56 20.58
N ASP A 9 9.48 -8.61 19.86
CA ASP A 9 8.86 -7.83 18.79
C ASP A 9 9.06 -8.46 17.40
N GLU A 10 9.71 -9.63 17.27
CA GLU A 10 9.60 -10.43 16.05
C GLU A 10 8.14 -10.89 15.94
N TYR A 11 7.33 -10.06 15.28
CA TYR A 11 6.03 -10.45 14.76
C TYR A 11 6.23 -11.79 14.08
N SER A 12 5.35 -12.75 14.41
CA SER A 12 5.29 -14.07 13.80
C SER A 12 5.66 -13.98 12.32
N ASN A 13 6.50 -14.90 11.85
CA ASN A 13 6.99 -15.07 10.48
C ASN A 13 5.87 -15.23 9.42
N ASP A 14 4.77 -14.48 9.48
CA ASP A 14 3.84 -14.30 8.38
C ASP A 14 4.53 -13.38 7.38
N THR A 15 5.55 -13.93 6.74
CA THR A 15 6.27 -13.32 5.64
C THR A 15 5.32 -13.36 4.46
N ARG A 16 4.31 -12.48 4.47
CA ARG A 16 3.43 -12.14 3.35
C ARG A 16 4.21 -11.41 2.24
N GLN A 17 5.44 -11.85 2.02
CA GLN A 17 6.46 -11.39 1.10
C GLN A 17 6.79 -12.55 0.17
N GLY A 18 6.30 -12.48 -1.07
CA GLY A 18 6.69 -13.45 -2.10
C GLY A 18 8.03 -13.12 -2.76
N ASN A 19 8.62 -11.97 -2.41
CA ASN A 19 9.99 -11.59 -2.74
C ASN A 19 10.66 -10.99 -1.51
N GLU A 20 11.93 -11.36 -1.25
CA GLU A 20 12.69 -10.93 -0.06
C GLU A 20 12.90 -9.41 0.04
N TYR A 21 12.84 -8.69 -1.08
CA TYR A 21 12.99 -7.24 -1.16
C TYR A 21 11.65 -6.48 -1.15
N ALA A 22 10.52 -7.19 -1.12
CA ALA A 22 9.20 -6.57 -0.96
C ALA A 22 9.03 -5.98 0.45
N PRO A 23 8.07 -5.08 0.68
CA PRO A 23 7.77 -4.59 2.03
C PRO A 23 7.41 -5.71 3.02
N ILE A 24 7.93 -5.64 4.25
CA ILE A 24 7.63 -6.59 5.32
C ILE A 24 6.23 -6.33 5.84
N TRP A 25 5.44 -7.39 5.96
CA TRP A 25 4.06 -7.30 6.40
C TRP A 25 3.94 -7.14 7.94
N PRO A 26 2.97 -6.33 8.44
CA PRO A 26 2.19 -5.35 7.69
C PRO A 26 3.01 -4.09 7.37
N PHE A 27 2.81 -3.52 6.18
CA PHE A 27 3.53 -2.34 5.72
C PHE A 27 2.64 -1.12 5.51
N ARG A 28 3.26 0.05 5.54
CA ARG A 28 2.65 1.37 5.35
C ARG A 28 3.51 2.15 4.39
N LEU A 29 3.10 2.12 3.12
CA LEU A 29 3.85 2.65 1.99
C LEU A 29 3.21 3.94 1.48
N THR A 30 4.05 4.94 1.22
CA THR A 30 3.66 6.09 0.39
C THR A 30 4.34 5.99 -0.97
N VAL A 31 3.58 6.17 -2.05
CA VAL A 31 4.09 6.29 -3.41
C VAL A 31 3.81 7.70 -3.90
N ALA A 32 4.85 8.54 -3.93
CA ALA A 32 4.70 9.96 -4.22
C ALA A 32 5.37 10.32 -5.56
N GLY A 33 4.80 11.27 -6.31
CA GLY A 33 5.40 11.84 -7.53
C GLY A 33 4.36 12.41 -8.50
N SER A 34 4.79 13.25 -9.44
CA SER A 34 3.90 13.92 -10.41
C SER A 34 3.07 12.95 -11.27
N SER A 35 2.05 13.45 -11.96
CA SER A 35 1.33 12.66 -12.98
C SER A 35 2.31 12.09 -14.01
N ASP A 36 2.00 10.90 -14.53
CA ASP A 36 2.84 10.16 -15.50
C ASP A 36 4.26 9.78 -15.06
N SER A 37 4.62 9.98 -13.79
CA SER A 37 5.93 9.60 -13.25
C SER A 37 6.14 8.10 -13.00
N GLY A 38 5.18 7.25 -13.39
CA GLY A 38 5.27 5.79 -13.27
C GLY A 38 4.81 5.18 -11.93
N LYS A 39 4.22 5.97 -11.03
CA LYS A 39 3.72 5.49 -9.71
C LYS A 39 2.82 4.26 -9.81
N THR A 40 1.77 4.35 -10.62
CA THR A 40 0.79 3.26 -10.82
C THR A 40 1.49 2.02 -11.39
N THR A 41 2.41 2.20 -12.34
CA THR A 41 3.18 1.09 -12.91
C THR A 41 4.05 0.38 -11.87
N MET A 42 4.74 1.14 -11.01
CA MET A 42 5.50 0.56 -9.90
C MET A 42 4.59 -0.23 -8.97
N LEU A 43 3.46 0.36 -8.57
CA LEU A 43 2.50 -0.29 -7.67
C LEU A 43 1.96 -1.60 -8.26
N ILE A 44 1.59 -1.61 -9.55
CA ILE A 44 1.13 -2.81 -10.25
C ILE A 44 2.23 -3.89 -10.28
N ASN A 45 3.48 -3.51 -10.58
CA ASN A 45 4.62 -4.44 -10.52
C ASN A 45 4.82 -5.01 -9.10
N LEU A 46 4.60 -4.21 -8.07
CA LEU A 46 4.75 -4.63 -6.69
C LEU A 46 3.65 -5.63 -6.27
N LEU A 47 2.41 -5.45 -6.74
CA LEU A 47 1.30 -6.36 -6.45
C LEU A 47 1.43 -7.69 -7.20
N MET A 48 1.68 -7.62 -8.50
CA MET A 48 1.65 -8.81 -9.38
C MET A 48 2.99 -9.54 -9.44
N GLY A 49 4.08 -8.89 -9.04
CA GLY A 49 5.43 -9.44 -9.10
C GLY A 49 5.81 -9.93 -10.50
N ASN A 50 6.49 -11.08 -10.56
CA ASN A 50 6.83 -11.74 -11.83
C ASN A 50 5.81 -12.82 -12.24
N ALA A 51 4.77 -13.09 -11.43
CA ALA A 51 3.66 -13.98 -11.79
C ALA A 51 2.95 -13.58 -13.08
N LYS A 52 2.90 -12.29 -13.40
CA LYS A 52 2.35 -11.79 -14.67
C LYS A 52 3.20 -12.10 -15.91
N ALA A 53 4.43 -12.57 -15.73
CA ALA A 53 5.41 -12.75 -16.79
C ALA A 53 5.94 -14.19 -16.90
N LYS A 54 5.74 -15.02 -15.88
CA LYS A 54 6.25 -16.39 -15.80
C LYS A 54 5.18 -17.30 -15.20
N GLU A 55 5.06 -18.51 -15.75
CA GLU A 55 4.14 -19.54 -15.27
C GLU A 55 4.42 -19.95 -13.82
N ASP A 56 5.69 -19.95 -13.42
CA ASP A 56 6.16 -20.21 -12.05
C ASP A 56 6.45 -18.93 -11.24
N GLY A 57 6.00 -17.77 -11.73
CA GLY A 57 6.24 -16.50 -11.08
C GLY A 57 5.43 -16.34 -9.79
N THR A 58 5.91 -15.48 -8.90
CA THR A 58 5.30 -15.13 -7.62
C THR A 58 4.86 -13.67 -7.62
N ARG A 59 3.76 -13.39 -6.90
CA ARG A 59 3.42 -12.04 -6.45
C ARG A 59 4.48 -11.58 -5.45
N TYR A 60 4.86 -10.30 -5.45
CA TYR A 60 5.86 -9.82 -4.47
C TYR A 60 5.23 -9.53 -3.11
N ILE A 61 3.96 -9.09 -3.07
CA ILE A 61 3.15 -9.00 -1.86
C ILE A 61 2.14 -10.14 -1.88
N LEU A 62 2.16 -10.97 -0.84
CA LEU A 62 1.16 -12.01 -0.62
C LEU A 62 0.07 -11.43 0.29
N CYS A 63 -1.19 -11.63 -0.06
CA CYS A 63 -2.33 -11.12 0.70
C CYS A 63 -3.56 -11.92 0.29
N ASP A 64 -4.59 -11.86 1.14
CA ASP A 64 -5.89 -12.50 0.92
C ASP A 64 -6.84 -11.54 0.18
N GLU A 65 -6.67 -10.23 0.39
CA GLU A 65 -7.54 -9.21 -0.19
C GLU A 65 -6.77 -7.94 -0.57
N ILE A 66 -7.21 -7.29 -1.64
CA ILE A 66 -6.74 -5.98 -2.10
C ILE A 66 -7.95 -5.08 -2.34
N VAL A 67 -8.01 -3.95 -1.65
CA VAL A 67 -9.06 -2.94 -1.81
C VAL A 67 -8.45 -1.66 -2.39
N LEU A 68 -8.82 -1.34 -3.63
CA LEU A 68 -8.46 -0.09 -4.28
C LEU A 68 -9.54 0.96 -4.04
N ILE A 69 -9.16 2.04 -3.36
CA ILE A 69 -10.02 3.16 -3.01
C ILE A 69 -9.58 4.40 -3.77
N GLY A 70 -10.47 4.97 -4.58
CA GLY A 70 -10.16 6.16 -5.37
C GLY A 70 -11.38 6.98 -5.75
N ARG A 71 -11.12 8.12 -6.41
CA ARG A 71 -12.16 8.97 -7.01
C ARG A 71 -12.42 8.62 -8.47
N TYR A 72 -11.36 8.35 -9.23
CA TYR A 72 -11.40 8.03 -10.66
C TYR A 72 -10.72 6.68 -10.87
N LEU A 73 -11.51 5.62 -11.01
CA LEU A 73 -11.00 4.24 -11.04
C LEU A 73 -11.10 3.62 -12.44
N ASP A 74 -11.61 4.36 -13.42
CA ASP A 74 -11.82 3.93 -14.81
C ASP A 74 -10.52 3.88 -15.64
N GLU A 75 -9.35 3.93 -14.99
CA GLU A 75 -8.07 3.81 -15.69
C GLU A 75 -7.91 2.38 -16.24
N PRO A 76 -7.64 2.20 -17.54
CA PRO A 76 -7.49 0.87 -18.16
C PRO A 76 -6.45 -0.02 -17.47
N LYS A 77 -5.48 0.58 -16.78
CA LYS A 77 -4.44 -0.13 -16.03
C LYS A 77 -5.02 -0.94 -14.87
N TRP A 78 -6.10 -0.48 -14.25
CA TRP A 78 -6.75 -1.21 -13.16
C TRP A 78 -7.59 -2.37 -13.66
N GLN A 79 -8.08 -2.31 -14.89
CA GLN A 79 -8.71 -3.47 -15.53
C GLN A 79 -7.71 -4.62 -15.68
N ILE A 80 -6.46 -4.33 -16.09
CA ILE A 80 -5.40 -5.35 -16.17
C ILE A 80 -5.14 -6.00 -14.80
N VAL A 81 -5.16 -5.21 -13.73
CA VAL A 81 -4.97 -5.72 -12.36
C VAL A 81 -6.15 -6.59 -11.95
N LYS A 82 -7.37 -6.15 -12.25
CA LYS A 82 -8.58 -6.91 -11.99
C LYS A 82 -8.57 -8.25 -12.73
N ASP A 83 -8.32 -8.24 -14.04
CA ASP A 83 -8.27 -9.45 -14.86
C ASP A 83 -7.21 -10.43 -14.34
N PHE A 84 -6.08 -9.93 -13.82
CA PHE A 84 -5.06 -10.78 -13.21
C PHE A 84 -5.56 -11.46 -11.93
N PHE A 85 -6.19 -10.73 -11.02
CA PHE A 85 -6.69 -11.29 -9.76
C PHE A 85 -7.99 -12.08 -9.91
N ASP A 86 -8.83 -11.78 -10.90
CA ASP A 86 -10.01 -12.60 -11.23
C ASP A 86 -9.62 -14.02 -11.67
N ASN A 87 -8.38 -14.22 -12.18
CA ASN A 87 -7.81 -15.53 -12.49
C ASN A 87 -7.08 -16.19 -11.30
N ASP A 88 -6.83 -15.45 -10.21
CA ASP A 88 -6.20 -15.94 -8.98
C ASP A 88 -7.26 -16.02 -7.87
N GLU A 89 -7.98 -17.14 -7.79
CA GLU A 89 -9.05 -17.37 -6.80
C GLU A 89 -8.59 -17.26 -5.33
N SER A 90 -7.26 -17.17 -5.07
CA SER A 90 -6.72 -16.98 -3.73
C SER A 90 -6.78 -15.54 -3.21
N VAL A 91 -7.13 -14.57 -4.06
CA VAL A 91 -7.12 -13.13 -3.70
C VAL A 91 -8.40 -12.44 -4.16
N ALA A 92 -9.09 -11.80 -3.21
CA ALA A 92 -10.14 -10.87 -3.56
C ALA A 92 -9.55 -9.52 -4.02
N PHE A 93 -9.98 -9.01 -5.18
CA PHE A 93 -9.63 -7.67 -5.65
C PHE A 93 -10.88 -6.81 -5.81
N GLU A 94 -11.01 -5.79 -4.96
CA GLU A 94 -12.15 -4.87 -4.96
C GLU A 94 -11.74 -3.45 -5.34
N VAL A 95 -12.62 -2.77 -6.07
CA VAL A 95 -12.46 -1.39 -6.49
C VAL A 95 -13.67 -0.60 -5.99
N ILE A 96 -13.46 0.30 -5.03
CA ILE A 96 -14.54 1.03 -4.36
C ILE A 96 -14.31 2.54 -4.38
N SER A 97 -15.42 3.29 -4.37
CA SER A 97 -15.36 4.74 -4.16
C SER A 97 -14.95 5.06 -2.72
N TYR A 98 -14.27 6.18 -2.48
CA TYR A 98 -13.95 6.63 -1.12
C TYR A 98 -15.21 6.88 -0.25
N HIS A 99 -16.39 7.03 -0.85
CA HIS A 99 -17.66 7.11 -0.12
C HIS A 99 -18.09 5.79 0.54
N GLN A 100 -17.58 4.66 0.05
CA GLN A 100 -17.85 3.32 0.54
C GLN A 100 -16.70 2.78 1.41
N MET A 101 -15.70 3.61 1.70
CA MET A 101 -14.55 3.22 2.52
C MET A 101 -15.02 2.80 3.92
N LEU A 102 -14.67 1.57 4.27
CA LEU A 102 -14.97 0.96 5.57
C LEU A 102 -14.20 1.65 6.70
N ASP A 103 -14.69 1.49 7.92
CA ASP A 103 -13.90 1.82 9.10
C ASP A 103 -12.97 0.64 9.43
N ILE A 104 -11.82 0.93 10.02
CA ILE A 104 -10.76 -0.08 10.29
C ILE A 104 -11.28 -1.22 11.16
N GLU A 105 -12.21 -0.91 12.06
CA GLU A 105 -12.82 -1.87 12.97
C GLU A 105 -13.71 -2.90 12.26
N ASP A 106 -14.12 -2.63 11.02
CA ASP A 106 -14.94 -3.53 10.20
C ASP A 106 -14.11 -4.63 9.51
N PHE A 107 -12.78 -4.51 9.49
CA PHE A 107 -11.89 -5.52 8.90
C PHE A 107 -11.65 -6.69 9.86
N ASP A 108 -11.69 -7.92 9.34
CA ASP A 108 -11.30 -9.12 10.07
C ASP A 108 -9.75 -9.21 10.15
N PRO A 109 -9.14 -9.19 11.35
CA PRO A 109 -7.70 -9.33 11.51
C PRO A 109 -7.12 -10.65 10.98
N LYS A 110 -7.96 -11.65 10.67
CA LYS A 110 -7.52 -12.91 10.04
C LYS A 110 -7.27 -12.77 8.54
N ILE A 111 -7.83 -11.74 7.90
CA ILE A 111 -7.71 -11.50 6.46
C ILE A 111 -6.58 -10.48 6.24
N ALA A 112 -5.50 -10.91 5.58
CA ALA A 112 -4.39 -10.03 5.23
C ALA A 112 -4.80 -9.11 4.08
N THR A 113 -5.09 -7.85 4.40
CA THR A 113 -5.69 -6.90 3.45
C THR A 113 -4.72 -5.80 3.03
N VAL A 114 -4.55 -5.59 1.73
CA VAL A 114 -3.84 -4.41 1.18
C VAL A 114 -4.86 -3.35 0.81
N VAL A 115 -4.80 -2.17 1.44
CA VAL A 115 -5.67 -1.04 1.12
C VAL A 115 -4.89 0.03 0.38
N ILE A 116 -5.35 0.40 -0.81
CA ILE A 116 -4.68 1.34 -1.71
C ILE A 116 -5.53 2.60 -1.85
N PHE A 117 -5.02 3.72 -1.37
CA PHE A 117 -5.62 5.05 -1.55
C PHE A 117 -5.01 5.73 -2.77
N LYS A 118 -5.80 6.02 -3.79
CA LYS A 118 -5.33 6.67 -5.02
C LYS A 118 -6.11 7.94 -5.33
N ASP A 119 -5.38 9.01 -5.60
CA ASP A 119 -5.93 10.31 -6.02
C ASP A 119 -6.98 10.84 -5.04
N LEU A 120 -6.69 10.70 -3.73
CA LEU A 120 -7.56 11.14 -2.64
C LEU A 120 -7.03 12.35 -1.86
N MET A 121 -5.96 13.02 -2.30
CA MET A 121 -5.33 14.11 -1.53
C MET A 121 -6.25 15.30 -1.24
N ASP A 122 -7.24 15.52 -2.09
CA ASP A 122 -8.17 16.65 -2.05
C ASP A 122 -9.58 16.26 -1.56
N VAL A 123 -9.73 15.06 -0.98
CA VAL A 123 -11.00 14.66 -0.33
C VAL A 123 -11.25 15.47 0.95
N PRO A 124 -12.52 15.53 1.41
CA PRO A 124 -12.87 16.20 2.66
C PRO A 124 -12.06 15.72 3.88
N LYS A 125 -11.88 16.61 4.86
CA LYS A 125 -11.04 16.37 6.04
C LYS A 125 -11.42 15.10 6.81
N ASN A 126 -12.71 14.82 6.98
CA ASN A 126 -13.18 13.61 7.67
C ASN A 126 -12.74 12.33 6.94
N ILE A 127 -12.66 12.35 5.59
CA ILE A 127 -12.15 11.22 4.80
C ILE A 127 -10.62 11.11 4.96
N GLN A 128 -9.88 12.22 4.95
CA GLN A 128 -8.44 12.20 5.26
C GLN A 128 -8.13 11.69 6.68
N GLU A 129 -8.97 12.02 7.66
CA GLU A 129 -8.87 11.51 9.04
C GLU A 129 -9.11 9.99 9.08
N LYS A 130 -10.09 9.47 8.34
CA LYS A 130 -10.28 8.03 8.15
C LYS A 130 -9.05 7.36 7.52
N ILE A 131 -8.52 7.90 6.40
CA ILE A 131 -7.29 7.39 5.76
C ILE A 131 -6.13 7.36 6.76
N THR A 132 -5.98 8.40 7.58
CA THR A 132 -4.95 8.47 8.62
C THR A 132 -5.05 7.31 9.61
N GLY A 133 -6.27 6.88 9.94
CA GLY A 133 -6.52 5.67 10.72
C GLY A 133 -5.79 4.45 10.17
N TYR A 134 -5.85 4.19 8.86
CA TYR A 134 -5.26 3.00 8.24
C TYR A 134 -3.74 2.95 8.43
N PHE A 135 -3.08 4.10 8.38
CA PHE A 135 -1.62 4.20 8.61
C PHE A 135 -1.24 4.13 10.09
N THR A 136 -2.13 4.49 11.01
CA THR A 136 -1.83 4.55 12.44
C THR A 136 -2.20 3.26 13.16
N HIS A 137 -3.36 2.68 12.84
CA HIS A 137 -3.96 1.56 13.56
C HIS A 137 -4.17 0.31 12.70
N GLY A 138 -4.06 0.41 11.36
CA GLY A 138 -4.39 -0.69 10.44
C GLY A 138 -3.63 -1.99 10.70
N ARG A 139 -2.38 -1.92 11.18
CA ARG A 139 -1.59 -3.11 11.53
C ARG A 139 -2.27 -4.02 12.57
N HIS A 140 -3.08 -3.46 13.47
CA HIS A 140 -3.81 -4.23 14.49
C HIS A 140 -4.99 -5.00 13.90
N ARG A 141 -5.37 -4.67 12.67
CA ARG A 141 -6.42 -5.32 11.87
C ARG A 141 -5.84 -6.04 10.65
N ASN A 142 -4.53 -6.35 10.67
CA ASN A 142 -3.84 -7.05 9.58
C ASN A 142 -3.94 -6.33 8.23
N ILE A 143 -3.85 -4.99 8.26
CA ILE A 143 -3.91 -4.16 7.06
C ILE A 143 -2.53 -3.62 6.71
N SER A 144 -2.14 -3.76 5.45
CA SER A 144 -1.07 -2.99 4.83
C SER A 144 -1.66 -1.84 4.00
N ALA A 145 -1.20 -0.62 4.26
CA ALA A 145 -1.78 0.59 3.65
C ALA A 145 -0.82 1.21 2.62
N ILE A 146 -1.34 1.60 1.46
CA ILE A 146 -0.60 2.28 0.39
C ILE A 146 -1.29 3.60 0.06
N TYR A 147 -0.56 4.72 0.11
CA TYR A 147 -1.08 6.01 -0.36
C TYR A 147 -0.33 6.48 -1.60
N VAL A 148 -1.02 6.50 -2.73
CA VAL A 148 -0.52 7.04 -3.99
C VAL A 148 -0.88 8.52 -4.09
N VAL A 149 0.14 9.38 -4.10
CA VAL A 149 -0.02 10.83 -4.02
C VAL A 149 0.81 11.56 -5.06
N GLN A 150 0.39 12.76 -5.44
CA GLN A 150 1.18 13.58 -6.39
C GLN A 150 2.32 14.34 -5.70
N ARG A 151 2.14 14.74 -4.44
CA ARG A 151 3.09 15.59 -3.70
C ARG A 151 3.27 15.07 -2.28
N PHE A 152 4.50 14.74 -1.90
CA PHE A 152 4.78 14.18 -0.58
C PHE A 152 4.37 15.11 0.58
N TYR A 153 4.64 16.42 0.48
CA TYR A 153 4.34 17.37 1.56
C TYR A 153 2.85 17.63 1.78
N THR A 154 1.99 17.18 0.88
CA THR A 154 0.53 17.29 1.05
C THR A 154 -0.05 16.14 1.88
N ILE A 155 0.74 15.10 2.14
CA ILE A 155 0.33 14.00 3.01
C ILE A 155 0.20 14.51 4.46
N PRO A 156 -0.90 14.21 5.15
CA PRO A 156 -1.06 14.48 6.58
C PRO A 156 0.17 14.06 7.39
N LYS A 157 0.60 14.92 8.32
CA LYS A 157 1.80 14.68 9.14
C LYS A 157 1.73 13.33 9.87
N ALA A 158 0.57 12.99 10.42
CA ALA A 158 0.34 11.72 11.10
C ALA A 158 0.59 10.50 10.19
N ILE A 159 0.23 10.55 8.91
CA ILE A 159 0.57 9.50 7.95
C ILE A 159 2.08 9.46 7.71
N ARG A 160 2.71 10.63 7.45
CA ARG A 160 4.16 10.71 7.19
C ARG A 160 5.03 10.20 8.34
N GLU A 161 4.57 10.33 9.58
CA GLU A 161 5.29 9.83 10.77
C GLU A 161 5.08 8.32 11.01
N ASN A 162 4.10 7.70 10.33
CA ASN A 162 3.75 6.28 10.53
C ASN A 162 4.10 5.37 9.34
N ILE A 163 4.50 5.93 8.21
CA ILE A 163 4.99 5.12 7.07
C ILE A 163 6.31 4.45 7.43
N ASN A 164 6.49 3.22 6.96
CA ASN A 164 7.77 2.49 7.06
C ASN A 164 8.42 2.26 5.69
N TYR A 165 7.72 2.57 4.59
CA TYR A 165 8.29 2.58 3.25
C TYR A 165 7.87 3.84 2.48
N ILE A 166 8.77 4.31 1.61
CA ILE A 166 8.51 5.42 0.71
C ILE A 166 9.06 5.11 -0.68
N SER A 167 8.28 5.42 -1.70
CA SER A 167 8.74 5.46 -3.09
C SER A 167 8.57 6.86 -3.66
N LEU A 168 9.66 7.40 -4.18
CA LEU A 168 9.73 8.75 -4.74
C LEU A 168 9.95 8.69 -6.24
N HIS A 169 8.95 9.13 -7.00
CA HIS A 169 8.98 9.28 -8.45
C HIS A 169 9.20 10.72 -8.88
N GLY A 170 9.53 10.97 -10.16
CA GLY A 170 9.79 12.32 -10.67
C GLY A 170 8.68 13.33 -10.34
N GLY A 171 9.07 14.60 -10.14
CA GLY A 171 8.14 15.71 -9.87
C GLY A 171 8.06 16.17 -8.40
N HIS A 172 8.98 15.74 -7.53
CA HIS A 172 9.07 16.16 -6.12
C HIS A 172 9.65 17.55 -5.87
N GLY A 173 9.70 18.40 -6.89
CA GLY A 173 10.36 19.69 -6.81
C GLY A 173 11.87 19.56 -6.92
N SER A 174 12.61 20.37 -6.16
CA SER A 174 14.06 20.47 -6.24
C SER A 174 14.79 19.31 -5.53
N LEU A 175 16.09 19.18 -5.76
CA LEU A 175 16.95 18.29 -4.97
C LEU A 175 16.86 18.60 -3.46
N ASN A 176 16.65 19.87 -3.08
CA ASN A 176 16.52 20.28 -1.69
C ASN A 176 15.22 19.75 -1.07
N ASP A 177 14.14 19.71 -1.83
CA ASP A 177 12.87 19.13 -1.40
C ASP A 177 13.03 17.62 -1.17
N THR A 178 13.68 16.92 -2.10
CA THR A 178 13.99 15.49 -1.93
C THR A 178 14.84 15.24 -0.67
N LYS A 179 15.88 16.05 -0.43
CA LYS A 179 16.71 15.95 0.79
C LYS A 179 15.93 16.15 2.09
N ARG A 180 14.89 16.97 2.08
CA ARG A 180 14.01 17.21 3.25
C ARG A 180 13.00 16.08 3.48
N ILE A 181 12.80 15.19 2.50
CA ILE A 181 11.96 13.99 2.66
C ILE A 181 12.75 12.85 3.31
N ILE A 182 14.03 12.71 2.94
CA ILE A 182 14.89 11.59 3.33
C ILE A 182 15.59 11.83 4.69
N ARG A 183 15.68 13.08 5.13
CA ARG A 183 16.22 13.46 6.44
C ARG A 183 15.19 13.29 7.55
#